data_AF-A0A534P0M0-F1
#
_entry.id   AF-A0A534P0M0-F1
#
_cell.length_a   1.000
_cell.length_b   1.000
_cell.length_c   1.000
_cell.angle_alpha   90.00
_cell.angle_beta   90.00
_cell.angle_gamma   90.00
#
_symmetry.space_group_name_H-M   'P 1'
#
loop_
_entity.id
_entity.type
_entity.pdbx_description
1 polymer ?
#
loop_
_entity_poly.entity_id
_entity_poly.type
_entity_poly.pdbx_seq_one_letter_code
_entity_poly.pdbx_strand_id
1 'polypeptide(L)'
;RPQGRPLAARDPRTPQIPIVEHADVRRMLLKQKAIVEGGLSLLAECARLADLVRHGPEEDRERRRMLLDLLTPVGKSFPAEAGFVSNSLAVQIHGGYGYTAEYLPEAWLRDQKLNSIHEGTTGIQSLDLLGRKVVAGGGDALRALAAEFAAVEATNEERAGLGAALEKIAATTMELAQRGLAGDRDGMLAHSVDYLDAFSVLVISWQWAKMAAAARRGLERDRASADFYRGKIAAAR
;
A
#
# COMPACT_ATOMS: atom_id res chain seq x y z
N ARG A 1 -8.66 23.83 10.79
CA ARG A 1 -8.56 25.30 10.70
C ARG A 1 -9.53 25.83 9.65
N PRO A 2 -10.25 26.94 9.89
CA PRO A 2 -10.95 27.67 8.84
C PRO A 2 -9.94 28.38 7.94
N GLN A 3 -10.10 28.30 6.62
CA GLN A 3 -9.28 29.04 5.65
C GLN A 3 -9.95 29.02 4.27
N GLY A 4 -9.99 30.17 3.61
CA GLY A 4 -10.61 30.29 2.29
C GLY A 4 -12.14 30.17 2.36
N ARG A 5 -12.79 30.38 1.22
CA ARG A 5 -14.24 30.35 1.05
C ARG A 5 -14.63 29.26 0.05
N PRO A 6 -15.89 28.82 0.01
CA PRO A 6 -16.35 27.92 -1.05
C PRO A 6 -16.05 28.52 -2.44
N LEU A 7 -15.59 27.72 -3.39
CA LEU A 7 -15.23 28.21 -4.74
C LEU A 7 -16.38 28.92 -5.47
N ALA A 8 -17.63 28.52 -5.18
CA ALA A 8 -18.82 29.14 -5.76
C ALA A 8 -19.22 30.47 -5.08
N ALA A 9 -18.63 30.80 -3.92
CA ALA A 9 -18.97 32.01 -3.19
C ALA A 9 -18.26 33.22 -3.82
N ARG A 10 -19.04 34.11 -4.43
CA ARG A 10 -18.56 35.38 -5.00
C ARG A 10 -18.54 36.54 -4.00
N ASP A 11 -19.29 36.43 -2.90
CA ASP A 11 -19.36 37.47 -1.86
C ASP A 11 -18.12 37.39 -0.94
N PRO A 12 -17.29 38.45 -0.86
CA PRO A 12 -16.15 38.49 0.05
C PRO A 12 -16.53 38.41 1.53
N ARG A 13 -17.79 38.64 1.89
CA ARG A 13 -18.30 38.54 3.27
C ARG A 13 -18.69 37.13 3.67
N THR A 14 -18.74 36.17 2.73
CA THR A 14 -19.00 34.77 3.07
C THR A 14 -17.97 34.28 4.09
N PRO A 15 -18.40 33.62 5.18
CA PRO A 15 -17.48 33.08 6.18
C PRO A 15 -16.47 32.10 5.58
N GLN A 16 -15.32 32.00 6.23
CA GLN A 16 -14.34 30.96 5.88
C GLN A 16 -14.85 29.58 6.29
N ILE A 17 -14.52 28.58 5.50
CA ILE A 17 -14.86 27.18 5.78
C ILE A 17 -13.64 26.41 6.32
N PRO A 18 -13.86 25.35 7.12
CA PRO A 18 -12.81 24.40 7.48
C PRO A 18 -12.08 23.89 6.24
N ILE A 19 -10.75 23.77 6.30
CA ILE A 19 -9.96 23.35 5.12
C ILE A 19 -10.34 21.98 4.57
N VAL A 20 -10.90 21.08 5.40
CA VAL A 20 -11.40 19.77 4.98
C VAL A 20 -12.60 19.86 4.02
N GLU A 21 -13.23 21.03 3.92
CA GLU A 21 -14.28 21.29 2.94
C GLU A 21 -13.74 21.59 1.53
N HIS A 22 -12.43 21.81 1.38
CA HIS A 22 -11.79 21.94 0.07
C HIS A 22 -11.49 20.57 -0.54
N ALA A 23 -11.83 20.42 -1.83
CA ALA A 23 -11.68 19.16 -2.54
C ALA A 23 -10.23 18.63 -2.55
N ASP A 24 -9.25 19.52 -2.76
CA ASP A 24 -7.84 19.12 -2.77
C ASP A 24 -7.34 18.65 -1.39
N VAL A 25 -7.78 19.29 -0.32
CA VAL A 25 -7.44 18.86 1.06
C VAL A 25 -8.02 17.48 1.35
N ARG A 26 -9.27 17.20 0.95
CA ARG A 26 -9.85 15.84 1.07
C ARG A 26 -9.07 14.82 0.25
N ARG A 27 -8.69 15.15 -0.98
CA ARG A 27 -7.87 14.28 -1.84
C ARG A 27 -6.54 13.93 -1.17
N MET A 28 -5.85 14.92 -0.59
CA MET A 28 -4.60 14.69 0.12
C MET A 28 -4.80 13.83 1.38
N LEU A 29 -5.80 14.14 2.20
CA LEU A 29 -6.11 13.35 3.40
C LEU A 29 -6.51 11.91 3.06
N LEU A 30 -7.28 11.70 1.99
CA LEU A 30 -7.66 10.37 1.53
C LEU A 30 -6.43 9.58 1.05
N LYS A 31 -5.50 10.23 0.34
CA LYS A 31 -4.24 9.60 -0.08
C LYS A 31 -3.37 9.23 1.13
N GLN A 32 -3.24 10.11 2.13
CA GLN A 32 -2.53 9.77 3.37
C GLN A 32 -3.17 8.58 4.08
N LYS A 33 -4.50 8.57 4.21
CA LYS A 33 -5.26 7.44 4.78
C LYS A 33 -4.99 6.14 4.02
N ALA A 34 -5.09 6.18 2.69
CA ALA A 34 -4.86 5.03 1.81
C ALA A 34 -3.47 4.41 2.02
N ILE A 35 -2.44 5.26 2.13
CA ILE A 35 -1.05 4.86 2.35
C ILE A 35 -0.86 4.28 3.75
N VAL A 36 -1.23 5.03 4.79
CA VAL A 36 -0.92 4.68 6.19
C VAL A 36 -1.67 3.43 6.61
N GLU A 37 -2.98 3.36 6.35
CA GLU A 37 -3.78 2.20 6.77
C GLU A 37 -3.51 0.96 5.91
N GLY A 38 -3.21 1.14 4.62
CA GLY A 38 -2.79 0.05 3.74
C GLY A 38 -1.44 -0.54 4.17
N GLY A 39 -0.46 0.32 4.44
CA GLY A 39 0.86 -0.08 4.93
C GLY A 39 0.78 -0.78 6.29
N LEU A 40 -0.01 -0.25 7.23
CA LEU A 40 -0.21 -0.88 8.54
C LEU A 40 -0.87 -2.26 8.41
N SER A 41 -1.86 -2.40 7.53
CA SER A 41 -2.50 -3.71 7.26
C SER A 41 -1.50 -4.72 6.71
N LEU A 42 -0.63 -4.31 5.79
CA LEU A 42 0.43 -5.17 5.26
C LEU A 42 1.43 -5.59 6.35
N LEU A 43 1.88 -4.65 7.19
CA LEU A 43 2.81 -4.97 8.28
C LEU A 43 2.19 -5.94 9.29
N ALA A 44 0.91 -5.75 9.63
CA ALA A 44 0.17 -6.68 10.48
C ALA A 44 0.04 -8.07 9.83
N GLU A 45 -0.16 -8.12 8.51
CA GLU A 45 -0.19 -9.38 7.76
C GLU A 45 1.17 -10.11 7.79
N CYS A 46 2.28 -9.38 7.57
CA CYS A 46 3.62 -9.95 7.67
C CYS A 46 3.89 -10.48 9.08
N ALA A 47 3.53 -9.73 10.13
CA ALA A 47 3.67 -10.18 11.52
C ALA A 47 2.85 -11.46 11.78
N ARG A 48 1.60 -11.49 11.34
CA ARG A 48 0.72 -12.67 11.45
C ARG A 48 1.33 -13.89 10.74
N LEU A 49 1.86 -13.71 9.53
CA LEU A 49 2.49 -14.80 8.79
C LEU A 49 3.77 -15.28 9.46
N ALA A 50 4.61 -14.38 9.99
CA ALA A 50 5.79 -14.74 10.75
C ALA A 50 5.47 -15.63 11.96
N ASP A 51 4.46 -15.27 12.75
CA ASP A 51 4.00 -16.10 13.87
C ASP A 51 3.49 -17.46 13.40
N LEU A 52 2.68 -17.49 12.34
CA LEU A 52 2.12 -18.73 11.81
C LEU A 52 3.16 -19.65 11.14
N VAL A 53 4.26 -19.10 10.62
CA VAL A 53 5.40 -19.89 10.13
C VAL A 53 6.16 -20.53 11.30
N ARG A 54 6.25 -19.83 12.44
CA ARG A 54 6.99 -20.30 13.61
C ARG A 54 6.20 -21.27 14.48
N HIS A 55 4.90 -21.04 14.61
CA HIS A 55 4.04 -21.68 15.61
C HIS A 55 2.80 -22.36 15.03
N GLY A 56 2.51 -22.18 13.74
CA GLY A 56 1.34 -22.79 13.10
C GLY A 56 1.55 -24.26 12.69
N PRO A 57 0.50 -24.89 12.13
CA PRO A 57 0.56 -26.26 11.62
C PRO A 57 1.64 -26.44 10.54
N GLU A 58 2.31 -27.60 10.54
CA GLU A 58 3.41 -27.89 9.63
C GLU A 58 2.98 -27.91 8.16
N GLU A 59 1.79 -28.47 7.88
CA GLU A 59 1.22 -28.62 6.53
C GLU A 59 1.06 -27.29 5.75
N ASP A 60 0.91 -26.18 6.47
CA ASP A 60 0.76 -24.85 5.87
C ASP A 60 2.07 -24.04 5.87
N ARG A 61 3.11 -24.52 6.58
CA ARG A 61 4.29 -23.71 6.93
C ARG A 61 5.04 -23.21 5.70
N GLU A 62 5.22 -24.08 4.70
CA GLU A 62 5.95 -23.74 3.48
C GLU A 62 5.21 -22.67 2.66
N ARG A 63 3.90 -22.86 2.44
CA ARG A 63 3.05 -21.86 1.77
C ARG A 63 3.11 -20.50 2.46
N ARG A 64 2.99 -20.49 3.79
CA ARG A 64 3.05 -19.25 4.59
C ARG A 64 4.42 -18.60 4.55
N ARG A 65 5.50 -19.39 4.52
CA ARG A 65 6.87 -18.90 4.36
C ARG A 65 7.06 -18.26 3.00
N MET A 66 6.57 -18.88 1.93
CA MET A 66 6.61 -18.29 0.58
C MET A 66 5.84 -16.96 0.51
N LEU A 67 4.65 -16.89 1.10
CA LEU A 67 3.89 -15.64 1.20
C LEU A 67 4.65 -14.57 1.99
N LEU A 68 5.17 -14.90 3.17
CA LEU A 68 5.94 -13.97 3.98
C LEU A 68 7.16 -13.43 3.23
N ASP A 69 7.87 -14.31 2.54
CA ASP A 69 9.05 -13.98 1.74
C ASP A 69 8.73 -13.01 0.59
N LEU A 70 7.56 -13.14 -0.05
CA LEU A 70 7.08 -12.17 -1.04
C LEU A 70 6.68 -10.83 -0.43
N LEU A 71 6.01 -10.86 0.71
CA LEU A 71 5.43 -9.66 1.31
C LEU A 71 6.45 -8.84 2.09
N THR A 72 7.54 -9.43 2.58
CA THR A 72 8.53 -8.72 3.40
C THR A 72 9.23 -7.58 2.64
N PRO A 73 9.73 -7.75 1.40
CA PRO A 73 10.30 -6.64 0.63
C PRO A 73 9.32 -5.50 0.39
N VAL A 74 8.03 -5.82 0.21
CA VAL A 74 6.95 -4.84 0.05
C VAL A 74 6.65 -4.14 1.38
N GLY A 75 6.57 -4.90 2.48
CA GLY A 75 6.33 -4.40 3.83
C GLY A 75 7.44 -3.46 4.31
N LYS A 76 8.67 -3.64 3.82
CA LYS A 76 9.76 -2.70 4.00
C LYS A 76 9.58 -1.47 3.08
N SER A 77 9.43 -1.70 1.78
CA SER A 77 9.63 -0.64 0.78
C SER A 77 8.42 0.28 0.63
N PHE A 78 7.19 -0.27 0.64
CA PHE A 78 5.99 0.54 0.45
C PHE A 78 5.78 1.57 1.57
N PRO A 79 5.79 1.19 2.87
CA PRO A 79 5.66 2.19 3.93
C PRO A 79 6.81 3.19 3.95
N ALA A 80 8.02 2.79 3.54
CA ALA A 80 9.16 3.69 3.45
C ALA A 80 8.96 4.79 2.38
N GLU A 81 8.70 4.40 1.14
CA GLU A 81 8.57 5.34 0.01
C GLU A 81 7.23 6.08 0.05
N ALA A 82 6.12 5.35 0.20
CA ALA A 82 4.79 5.97 0.24
C ALA A 82 4.57 6.78 1.52
N GLY A 83 5.18 6.39 2.64
CA GLY A 83 5.14 7.19 3.88
C GLY A 83 5.81 8.55 3.71
N PHE A 84 6.88 8.65 2.90
CA PHE A 84 7.48 9.94 2.58
C PHE A 84 6.51 10.84 1.79
N VAL A 85 5.79 10.26 0.82
CA VAL A 85 4.72 10.95 0.10
C VAL A 85 3.62 11.41 1.07
N SER A 86 3.20 10.55 2.00
CA SER A 86 2.20 10.89 3.02
C SER A 86 2.65 12.06 3.89
N ASN A 87 3.89 12.06 4.38
CA ASN A 87 4.41 13.14 5.22
C ASN A 87 4.59 14.45 4.42
N SER A 88 4.93 14.37 3.14
CA SER A 88 4.99 15.54 2.24
C SER A 88 3.60 16.17 2.07
N LEU A 89 2.54 15.35 1.95
CA LEU A 89 1.17 15.84 1.95
C LEU A 89 0.78 16.46 3.30
N ALA A 90 1.29 15.93 4.43
CA ALA A 90 1.05 16.53 5.75
C ALA A 90 1.60 17.96 5.82
N VAL A 91 2.82 18.18 5.31
CA VAL A 91 3.43 19.51 5.19
C VAL A 91 2.53 20.41 4.32
N GLN A 92 2.11 19.93 3.15
CA GLN A 92 1.26 20.68 2.23
C GLN A 92 -0.09 21.09 2.85
N ILE A 93 -0.76 20.19 3.58
CA ILE A 93 -2.04 20.44 4.24
C ILE A 93 -1.90 21.54 5.31
N HIS A 94 -0.77 21.59 6.01
CA HIS A 94 -0.46 22.64 6.99
C HIS A 94 -0.04 23.96 6.35
N GLY A 95 0.21 24.02 5.04
CA GLY A 95 0.69 25.21 4.35
C GLY A 95 2.05 25.66 4.89
N GLY A 96 2.28 26.98 5.00
CA GLY A 96 3.56 27.51 5.50
C GLY A 96 3.96 26.97 6.88
N TYR A 97 3.00 26.76 7.78
CA TYR A 97 3.24 26.17 9.11
C TYR A 97 3.79 24.73 9.04
N GLY A 98 3.47 23.99 7.99
CA GLY A 98 4.00 22.65 7.79
C GLY A 98 5.51 22.63 7.54
N TYR A 99 6.10 23.76 7.16
CA TYR A 99 7.53 23.92 6.91
C TYR A 99 8.28 24.60 8.08
N THR A 100 7.61 24.74 9.23
CA THR A 100 8.19 25.32 10.43
C THR A 100 8.47 24.23 11.46
N ALA A 101 9.51 24.41 12.26
CA ALA A 101 9.86 23.48 13.35
C ALA A 101 8.89 23.55 14.56
N GLU A 102 7.94 24.50 14.55
CA GLU A 102 6.90 24.59 15.58
C GLU A 102 5.89 23.42 15.48
N TYR A 103 5.71 22.88 14.27
CA TYR A 103 4.81 21.76 14.01
C TYR A 103 5.58 20.54 13.50
N LEU A 104 5.07 19.35 13.83
CA LEU A 104 5.72 18.07 13.53
C LEU A 104 5.85 17.65 12.05
N PRO A 105 5.04 18.13 11.07
CA PRO A 105 5.13 17.62 9.69
C PRO A 105 6.52 17.66 9.05
N GLU A 106 7.30 18.72 9.30
CA GLU A 106 8.67 18.81 8.77
C GLU A 106 9.57 17.71 9.35
N ALA A 107 9.46 17.47 10.65
CA ALA A 107 10.26 16.47 11.36
C ALA A 107 9.90 15.07 10.90
N TRP A 108 8.60 14.76 10.80
CA TRP A 108 8.14 13.48 10.26
C TRP A 108 8.63 13.24 8.83
N LEU A 109 8.66 14.27 7.98
CA LEU A 109 9.14 14.12 6.60
C LEU A 109 10.64 13.79 6.56
N ARG A 110 11.45 14.49 7.36
CA ARG A 110 12.90 14.23 7.46
C ARG A 110 13.17 12.81 7.99
N ASP A 111 12.55 12.45 9.09
CA ASP A 111 12.81 11.18 9.78
C ASP A 111 12.35 9.99 8.92
N GLN A 112 11.26 10.15 8.17
CA GLN A 112 10.74 9.13 7.26
C GLN A 112 11.72 8.78 6.12
N LYS A 113 12.60 9.70 5.70
CA LYS A 113 13.50 9.42 4.56
C LYS A 113 14.46 8.26 4.86
N LEU A 114 14.87 8.12 6.13
CA LEU A 114 15.75 7.04 6.57
C LEU A 114 15.17 5.66 6.25
N ASN A 115 13.84 5.49 6.28
CA ASN A 115 13.16 4.22 6.03
C ASN A 115 13.43 3.65 4.61
N SER A 116 13.67 4.51 3.63
CA SER A 116 14.04 4.09 2.26
C SER A 116 15.50 3.61 2.13
N ILE A 117 16.33 3.88 3.14
CA ILE A 117 17.80 3.74 3.07
C ILE A 117 18.31 2.63 3.98
N HIS A 118 17.94 2.62 5.26
CA HIS A 118 18.44 1.63 6.23
C HIS A 118 17.86 0.23 5.97
N GLU A 119 18.57 -0.80 6.45
CA GLU A 119 18.18 -2.22 6.35
C GLU A 119 17.88 -2.66 4.90
N GLY A 120 18.70 -2.18 3.98
CA GLY A 120 18.61 -2.43 2.54
C GLY A 120 17.80 -1.36 1.84
N THR A 121 18.38 -0.70 0.83
CA THR A 121 17.68 0.33 0.05
C THR A 121 16.53 -0.26 -0.76
N THR A 122 15.60 0.59 -1.23
CA THR A 122 14.52 0.17 -2.14
C THR A 122 15.04 -0.61 -3.35
N GLY A 123 16.20 -0.22 -3.91
CA GLY A 123 16.89 -0.97 -4.94
C GLY A 123 17.24 -2.39 -4.50
N ILE A 124 17.87 -2.57 -3.33
CA ILE A 124 18.23 -3.90 -2.81
C ILE A 124 16.99 -4.77 -2.56
N GLN A 125 15.93 -4.20 -1.99
CA GLN A 125 14.67 -4.91 -1.75
C GLN A 125 14.01 -5.34 -3.07
N SER A 126 14.09 -4.48 -4.10
CA SER A 126 13.55 -4.78 -5.41
C SER A 126 14.27 -5.94 -6.12
N LEU A 127 15.60 -6.00 -5.99
CA LEU A 127 16.43 -7.07 -6.54
C LEU A 127 16.15 -8.39 -5.83
N ASP A 128 15.94 -8.37 -4.50
CA ASP A 128 15.51 -9.55 -3.75
C ASP A 128 14.17 -10.08 -4.25
N LEU A 129 13.16 -9.20 -4.35
CA LEU A 129 11.82 -9.57 -4.79
C LEU A 129 11.84 -10.20 -6.18
N LEU A 130 12.34 -9.46 -7.18
CA LEU A 130 12.31 -9.92 -8.58
C LEU A 130 13.26 -11.11 -8.78
N GLY A 131 14.52 -10.99 -8.33
CA GLY A 131 15.56 -11.96 -8.61
C GLY A 131 15.46 -13.26 -7.81
N ARG A 132 14.99 -13.20 -6.56
CA ARG A 132 14.99 -14.37 -5.64
C ARG A 132 13.61 -14.84 -5.24
N LYS A 133 12.65 -13.95 -4.97
CA LYS A 133 11.36 -14.36 -4.39
C LYS A 133 10.32 -14.74 -5.43
N VAL A 134 10.29 -14.04 -6.57
CA VAL A 134 9.29 -14.26 -7.61
C VAL A 134 9.78 -15.27 -8.65
N VAL A 135 10.99 -15.09 -9.20
CA VAL A 135 11.48 -15.90 -10.33
C VAL A 135 11.97 -17.29 -9.92
N ALA A 136 12.62 -17.43 -8.75
CA ALA A 136 13.31 -18.67 -8.37
C ALA A 136 12.37 -19.85 -8.08
N GLY A 137 11.10 -19.59 -7.72
CA GLY A 137 10.11 -20.60 -7.32
C GLY A 137 9.12 -21.00 -8.41
N GLY A 138 9.42 -20.77 -9.70
CA GLY A 138 8.54 -21.21 -10.80
C GLY A 138 7.10 -20.66 -10.75
N GLY A 139 6.92 -19.50 -10.11
CA GLY A 139 5.62 -18.86 -9.92
C GLY A 139 4.75 -19.41 -8.78
N ASP A 140 5.24 -20.37 -7.98
CA ASP A 140 4.46 -20.92 -6.84
C ASP A 140 4.07 -19.85 -5.83
N ALA A 141 4.99 -18.90 -5.57
CA ALA A 141 4.74 -17.80 -4.67
C ALA A 141 3.61 -16.87 -5.19
N LEU A 142 3.57 -16.60 -6.50
CA LEU A 142 2.48 -15.83 -7.12
C LEU A 142 1.16 -16.60 -7.09
N ARG A 143 1.17 -17.93 -7.29
CA ARG A 143 -0.01 -18.79 -7.15
C ARG A 143 -0.56 -18.77 -5.72
N ALA A 144 0.31 -18.83 -4.72
CA ALA A 144 -0.07 -18.72 -3.32
C ALA A 144 -0.72 -17.35 -3.04
N LEU A 145 -0.14 -16.26 -3.55
CA LEU A 145 -0.72 -14.92 -3.41
C LEU A 145 -2.08 -14.81 -4.11
N ALA A 146 -2.23 -15.39 -5.30
CA ALA A 146 -3.50 -15.44 -6.03
C ALA A 146 -4.61 -16.14 -5.22
N ALA A 147 -4.27 -17.21 -4.50
CA ALA A 147 -5.21 -17.89 -3.63
C ALA A 147 -5.69 -17.00 -2.47
N GLU A 148 -4.78 -16.20 -1.87
CA GLU A 148 -5.15 -15.21 -0.85
C GLU A 148 -6.08 -14.12 -1.39
N PHE A 149 -5.92 -13.73 -2.66
CA PHE A 149 -6.82 -12.76 -3.30
C PHE A 149 -8.20 -13.36 -3.55
N ALA A 150 -8.24 -14.60 -4.03
CA ALA A 150 -9.48 -15.32 -4.28
C ALA A 150 -10.32 -15.50 -2.99
N ALA A 151 -9.65 -15.70 -1.86
CA ALA A 151 -10.27 -15.89 -0.54
C ALA A 151 -10.90 -14.62 0.06
N VAL A 152 -10.63 -13.43 -0.48
CA VAL A 152 -11.24 -12.19 0.03
C VAL A 152 -12.72 -12.13 -0.38
N GLU A 153 -13.59 -11.77 0.57
CA GLU A 153 -15.00 -11.42 0.34
C GLU A 153 -15.13 -10.03 -0.33
N ALA A 154 -14.51 -9.91 -1.51
CA ALA A 154 -14.48 -8.72 -2.34
C ALA A 154 -15.76 -8.59 -3.18
N THR A 155 -16.14 -7.36 -3.54
CA THR A 155 -17.18 -7.11 -4.56
C THR A 155 -16.70 -7.61 -5.92
N ASN A 156 -17.62 -7.76 -6.88
CA ASN A 156 -17.25 -8.18 -8.24
C ASN A 156 -16.27 -7.19 -8.90
N GLU A 157 -16.44 -5.89 -8.66
CA GLU A 157 -15.55 -4.85 -9.16
C GLU A 157 -14.15 -4.93 -8.52
N GLU A 158 -14.08 -5.05 -7.20
CA GLU A 158 -12.82 -5.23 -6.46
C GLU A 158 -12.07 -6.49 -6.94
N ARG A 159 -12.79 -7.60 -7.10
CA ARG A 159 -12.23 -8.87 -7.58
C ARG A 159 -11.72 -8.77 -9.02
N ALA A 160 -12.47 -8.12 -9.91
CA ALA A 160 -12.07 -7.91 -11.29
C ALA A 160 -10.82 -7.02 -11.38
N GLY A 161 -10.76 -5.94 -10.60
CA GLY A 161 -9.60 -5.05 -10.53
C GLY A 161 -8.33 -5.77 -10.04
N LEU A 162 -8.44 -6.53 -8.93
CA LEU A 162 -7.33 -7.33 -8.41
C LEU A 162 -6.89 -8.42 -9.39
N GLY A 163 -7.83 -9.11 -10.04
CA GLY A 163 -7.55 -10.14 -11.03
C GLY A 163 -6.77 -9.58 -12.22
N ALA A 164 -7.25 -8.49 -12.81
CA ALA A 164 -6.57 -7.84 -13.94
C ALA A 164 -5.17 -7.30 -13.56
N ALA A 165 -5.00 -6.79 -12.34
CA ALA A 165 -3.70 -6.34 -11.87
C ALA A 165 -2.73 -7.51 -11.62
N LEU A 166 -3.22 -8.62 -11.05
CA LEU A 166 -2.44 -9.84 -10.86
C LEU A 166 -2.01 -10.46 -12.20
N GLU A 167 -2.89 -10.51 -13.20
CA GLU A 167 -2.59 -10.99 -14.55
C GLU A 167 -1.46 -10.17 -15.19
N LYS A 168 -1.53 -8.83 -15.08
CA LYS A 168 -0.46 -7.94 -15.57
C LYS A 168 0.87 -8.21 -14.87
N ILE A 169 0.88 -8.33 -13.54
CA ILE A 169 2.09 -8.65 -12.78
C ILE A 169 2.66 -10.01 -13.18
N ALA A 170 1.81 -11.02 -13.37
CA ALA A 170 2.24 -12.35 -13.81
C ALA A 170 2.85 -12.31 -15.23
N ALA A 171 2.22 -11.58 -16.16
CA ALA A 171 2.75 -11.40 -17.52
C ALA A 171 4.11 -10.69 -17.50
N THR A 172 4.23 -9.56 -16.78
CA THR A 172 5.48 -8.82 -16.62
C THR A 172 6.57 -9.68 -15.97
N THR A 173 6.20 -10.47 -14.96
CA THR A 173 7.13 -11.42 -14.32
C THR A 173 7.68 -12.41 -15.33
N MET A 174 6.81 -13.00 -16.16
CA MET A 174 7.23 -13.98 -17.17
C MET A 174 8.16 -13.36 -18.21
N GLU A 175 7.86 -12.15 -18.69
CA GLU A 175 8.70 -11.44 -19.67
C GLU A 175 10.10 -11.16 -19.08
N LEU A 176 10.16 -10.63 -17.86
CA LEU A 176 11.42 -10.35 -17.18
C LEU A 176 12.20 -11.64 -16.90
N ALA A 177 11.53 -12.70 -16.44
CA ALA A 177 12.15 -14.00 -16.19
C ALA A 177 12.75 -14.60 -17.48
N GLN A 178 12.06 -14.47 -18.63
CA GLN A 178 12.57 -14.93 -19.92
C GLN A 178 13.86 -14.24 -20.32
N ARG A 179 14.00 -12.92 -20.08
CA ARG A 179 15.26 -12.20 -20.28
C ARG A 179 16.39 -12.79 -19.43
N GLY A 180 16.12 -12.99 -18.14
CA GLY A 180 17.10 -13.59 -17.21
C GLY A 180 17.53 -15.00 -17.62
N LEU A 181 16.60 -15.83 -18.08
CA LEU A 181 16.88 -17.18 -18.60
C LEU A 181 17.65 -17.16 -19.92
N ALA A 182 17.45 -16.14 -20.76
CA ALA A 182 18.21 -15.93 -21.99
C ALA A 182 19.63 -15.36 -21.73
N GLY A 183 20.01 -15.14 -20.47
CA GLY A 183 21.32 -14.63 -20.05
C GLY A 183 21.37 -13.11 -19.83
N ASP A 184 20.31 -12.38 -20.18
CA ASP A 184 20.18 -10.93 -19.95
C ASP A 184 19.69 -10.63 -18.52
N ARG A 185 20.53 -10.96 -17.53
CA ARG A 185 20.22 -10.72 -16.11
C ARG A 185 20.16 -9.24 -15.78
N ASP A 186 21.02 -8.43 -16.38
CA ASP A 186 21.06 -7.00 -16.14
C ASP A 186 19.82 -6.31 -16.72
N GLY A 187 19.39 -6.69 -17.93
CA GLY A 187 18.13 -6.19 -18.51
C GLY A 187 16.89 -6.66 -17.75
N MET A 188 16.90 -7.85 -17.15
CA MET A 188 15.84 -8.26 -16.21
C MET A 188 15.81 -7.37 -14.96
N LEU A 189 16.97 -7.19 -14.31
CA LEU A 189 17.07 -6.52 -13.01
C LEU A 189 17.03 -4.99 -13.12
N ALA A 190 17.28 -4.39 -14.29
CA ALA A 190 17.13 -2.96 -14.53
C ALA A 190 15.71 -2.44 -14.24
N HIS A 191 14.71 -3.32 -14.32
CA HIS A 191 13.30 -3.00 -14.07
C HIS A 191 12.84 -3.37 -12.64
N SER A 192 13.75 -3.76 -11.74
CA SER A 192 13.37 -4.30 -10.43
C SER A 192 12.57 -3.31 -9.59
N VAL A 193 12.97 -2.03 -9.58
CA VAL A 193 12.30 -0.98 -8.77
C VAL A 193 10.89 -0.71 -9.29
N ASP A 194 10.72 -0.50 -10.60
CA ASP A 194 9.40 -0.30 -11.22
C ASP A 194 8.49 -1.51 -10.98
N TYR A 195 9.05 -2.71 -11.06
CA TYR A 195 8.35 -3.95 -10.75
C TYR A 195 7.91 -4.00 -9.27
N LEU A 196 8.80 -3.65 -8.33
CA LEU A 196 8.48 -3.59 -6.90
C LEU A 196 7.37 -2.58 -6.62
N ASP A 197 7.39 -1.41 -7.26
CA ASP A 197 6.34 -0.39 -7.10
C ASP A 197 4.99 -0.88 -7.59
N ALA A 198 4.93 -1.47 -8.79
CA ALA A 198 3.71 -2.05 -9.34
C ALA A 198 3.19 -3.21 -8.47
N PHE A 199 4.08 -4.10 -8.01
CA PHE A 199 3.76 -5.20 -7.12
C PHE A 199 3.25 -4.70 -5.76
N SER A 200 3.82 -3.61 -5.24
CA SER A 200 3.39 -2.99 -3.99
C SER A 200 1.94 -2.47 -4.09
N VAL A 201 1.57 -1.84 -5.21
CA VAL A 201 0.19 -1.39 -5.45
C VAL A 201 -0.78 -2.57 -5.48
N LEU A 202 -0.42 -3.68 -6.13
CA LEU A 202 -1.23 -4.91 -6.12
C LEU A 202 -1.46 -5.43 -4.69
N VAL A 203 -0.38 -5.57 -3.91
CA VAL A 203 -0.45 -6.09 -2.53
C VAL A 203 -1.26 -5.16 -1.62
N ILE A 204 -1.08 -3.85 -1.73
CA ILE A 204 -1.82 -2.87 -0.92
C ILE A 204 -3.30 -2.83 -1.32
N SER A 205 -3.62 -3.00 -2.60
CA SER A 205 -5.00 -3.11 -3.06
C SER A 205 -5.69 -4.33 -2.47
N TRP A 206 -4.98 -5.47 -2.36
CA TRP A 206 -5.48 -6.66 -1.68
C TRP A 206 -5.74 -6.41 -0.18
N GLN A 207 -4.83 -5.72 0.51
CA GLN A 207 -5.04 -5.34 1.91
C GLN A 207 -6.27 -4.43 2.08
N TRP A 208 -6.48 -3.49 1.16
CA TRP A 208 -7.69 -2.65 1.14
C TRP A 208 -8.96 -3.46 0.89
N ALA A 209 -8.94 -4.44 -0.02
CA ALA A 209 -10.07 -5.34 -0.22
C ALA A 209 -10.41 -6.14 1.05
N LYS A 210 -9.40 -6.64 1.79
CA LYS A 210 -9.60 -7.30 3.10
C LYS A 210 -10.25 -6.36 4.11
N MET A 211 -9.74 -5.14 4.24
CA MET A 211 -10.28 -4.13 5.15
C MET A 211 -11.71 -3.71 4.76
N ALA A 212 -12.00 -3.54 3.47
CA ALA A 212 -13.32 -3.18 2.97
C ALA A 212 -14.34 -4.29 3.23
N ALA A 213 -13.98 -5.56 3.01
CA ALA A 213 -14.81 -6.71 3.36
C ALA A 213 -15.14 -6.74 4.86
N ALA A 214 -14.14 -6.55 5.71
CA ALA A 214 -14.34 -6.45 7.15
C ALA A 214 -15.23 -5.27 7.54
N ALA A 215 -15.06 -4.11 6.90
CA ALA A 215 -15.86 -2.92 7.15
C ALA A 215 -17.33 -3.09 6.75
N ARG A 216 -17.62 -3.80 5.65
CA ARG A 216 -19.00 -4.15 5.25
C ARG A 216 -19.69 -4.97 6.33
N ARG A 217 -19.03 -6.04 6.83
CA ARG A 217 -19.54 -6.84 7.96
C ARG A 217 -19.70 -6.01 9.24
N GLY A 218 -18.78 -5.07 9.47
CA GLY A 218 -18.83 -4.14 10.61
C GLY A 218 -20.06 -3.24 10.60
N LEU A 219 -20.44 -2.71 9.44
CA LEU A 219 -21.63 -1.85 9.28
C LEU A 219 -22.94 -2.56 9.62
N GLU A 220 -23.02 -3.87 9.38
CA GLU A 220 -24.19 -4.68 9.74
C GLU A 220 -24.32 -4.87 11.25
N ARG A 221 -23.18 -4.89 11.97
CA ARG A 221 -23.10 -5.22 13.40
C ARG A 221 -23.11 -4.00 14.31
N ASP A 222 -22.43 -2.93 13.93
CA ASP A 222 -22.25 -1.74 14.76
C ASP A 222 -22.48 -0.46 13.95
N ARG A 223 -23.65 0.14 14.18
CA ARG A 223 -24.03 1.42 13.55
C ARG A 223 -23.38 2.63 14.21
N ALA A 224 -22.89 2.53 15.45
CA ALA A 224 -22.23 3.65 16.13
C ALA A 224 -20.87 3.97 15.48
N SER A 225 -20.20 2.96 14.92
CA SER A 225 -18.93 3.11 14.19
C SER A 225 -19.10 3.28 12.67
N ALA A 226 -20.29 3.70 12.20
CA ALA A 226 -20.61 3.72 10.78
C ALA A 226 -19.65 4.58 9.94
N ASP A 227 -19.20 5.73 10.46
CA ASP A 227 -18.31 6.63 9.72
C ASP A 227 -16.91 6.05 9.54
N PHE A 228 -16.41 5.30 10.53
CA PHE A 228 -15.15 4.56 10.41
C PHE A 228 -15.22 3.53 9.27
N TYR A 229 -16.27 2.70 9.27
CA TYR A 229 -16.42 1.67 8.26
C TYR A 229 -16.68 2.23 6.85
N ARG A 230 -17.53 3.27 6.74
CA ARG A 230 -17.72 3.98 5.47
C ARG A 230 -16.42 4.60 4.97
N GLY A 231 -15.61 5.16 5.87
CA GLY A 231 -14.28 5.69 5.54
C GLY A 231 -13.33 4.62 5.02
N LYS A 232 -13.37 3.39 5.56
CA LYS A 232 -12.59 2.25 5.05
C LYS A 232 -13.03 1.85 3.64
N ILE A 233 -14.34 1.74 3.42
CA ILE A 233 -14.90 1.39 2.10
C ILE A 233 -14.59 2.48 1.07
N ALA A 234 -14.69 3.76 1.46
CA ALA A 234 -14.39 4.87 0.57
C ALA A 234 -12.90 4.95 0.19
N ALA A 235 -11.99 4.59 1.09
CA ALA A 235 -10.56 4.57 0.81
C ALA A 235 -10.11 3.35 -0.03
N ALA A 236 -10.89 2.27 -0.03
CA ALA A 236 -10.62 1.07 -0.83
C ALA A 236 -11.06 1.21 -2.31
N ARG A 237 -11.94 2.17 -2.61
CA ARG A 237 -12.42 2.48 -3.97
C ARG A 237 -11.49 3.47 -4.65
#